data_AF-A0A200I1M0-F1
#
_entry.id   AF-A0A200I1M0-F1
#
_cell.length_a   1.000
_cell.length_b   1.000
_cell.length_c   1.000
_cell.angle_alpha   90.00
_cell.angle_beta   90.00
_cell.angle_gamma   90.00
#
_symmetry.space_group_name_H-M   'P 1'
#
loop_
_entity.id
_entity.type
_entity.pdbx_description
1 polymer ?
#
loop_
_entity_poly.entity_id
_entity_poly.type
_entity_poly.pdbx_seq_one_letter_code
_entity_poly.pdbx_strand_id
1 'polypeptide(L)'
;MSYGVLLVFEHPLVLQHTRYGEYGFGNYLAILMLMMISFVNKKRIFKLFIDIMLSLFMFYQISFSFTFAAMLDVQKETFEDNAIMLATDLEELVVKNSPSKVYFNRLFTKSATLKNAERNFPVLAKSIPSIEAIYWPNAIWFNEVTGLNIDFSLELKNYGDFPLDETKLYKDTAKYRIYSLPNIIFVEMK
;
A
#
# COMPACT_ATOMS: atom_id res chain seq x y z
N MET A 1 3.16 -9.42 -16.93
CA MET A 1 4.48 -8.77 -17.14
C MET A 1 5.32 -9.05 -15.89
N SER A 2 6.40 -9.81 -15.80
CA SER A 2 7.35 -10.45 -16.73
C SER A 2 7.71 -11.84 -16.14
N TYR A 3 7.45 -12.93 -16.87
CA TYR A 3 7.79 -14.30 -16.43
C TYR A 3 9.31 -14.55 -16.40
N GLY A 4 10.12 -13.69 -17.04
CA GLY A 4 11.58 -13.83 -17.05
C GLY A 4 12.22 -13.71 -15.67
N VAL A 5 11.56 -13.03 -14.73
CA VAL A 5 12.02 -12.93 -13.33
C VAL A 5 11.83 -14.25 -12.58
N LEU A 6 10.91 -15.12 -12.99
CA LEU A 6 10.67 -16.40 -12.30
C LEU A 6 11.64 -17.52 -12.73
N LEU A 7 12.32 -17.37 -13.86
CA LEU A 7 13.22 -18.39 -14.42
C LEU A 7 14.68 -18.26 -13.96
N VAL A 8 15.07 -17.09 -13.41
CA VAL A 8 16.48 -16.78 -13.09
C VAL A 8 16.79 -16.99 -11.60
N PHE A 9 15.78 -17.09 -10.74
CA PHE A 9 15.99 -17.25 -9.31
C PHE A 9 15.86 -18.72 -8.86
N GLU A 10 16.84 -19.14 -8.08
CA GLU A 10 17.00 -20.49 -7.52
C GLU A 10 15.92 -20.85 -6.47
N HIS A 11 15.22 -19.84 -5.95
CA HIS A 11 14.10 -20.00 -5.04
C HIS A 11 12.77 -19.63 -5.71
N PRO A 12 11.67 -20.39 -5.48
CA PRO A 12 10.35 -20.09 -6.02
C PRO A 12 9.80 -18.81 -5.39
N LEU A 13 10.14 -17.66 -5.98
CA LEU A 13 9.64 -16.33 -5.61
C LEU A 13 8.10 -16.24 -5.67
N VAL A 14 7.45 -17.20 -6.33
CA VAL A 14 6.00 -17.45 -6.30
C VAL A 14 5.46 -17.59 -4.88
N LEU A 15 6.23 -18.18 -3.95
CA LEU A 15 5.81 -18.42 -2.57
C LEU A 15 6.10 -17.23 -1.63
N GLN A 16 7.01 -16.33 -2.00
CA GLN A 16 7.43 -15.22 -1.12
C GLN A 16 6.75 -13.88 -1.43
N HIS A 17 6.14 -13.73 -2.61
CA HIS A 17 5.38 -12.53 -2.94
C HIS A 17 4.00 -12.88 -3.51
N THR A 18 2.98 -12.67 -2.68
CA THR A 18 1.55 -12.56 -3.07
C THR A 18 1.33 -11.63 -4.27
N ARG A 19 2.28 -10.72 -4.51
CA ARG A 19 2.28 -9.74 -5.61
C ARG A 19 2.43 -10.34 -7.02
N TYR A 20 2.98 -11.55 -7.17
CA TYR A 20 3.27 -12.14 -8.49
C TYR A 20 2.70 -13.55 -8.71
N GLY A 21 2.45 -14.33 -7.64
CA GLY A 21 2.12 -15.76 -7.76
C GLY A 21 0.66 -16.08 -8.09
N GLU A 22 -0.31 -15.34 -7.55
CA GLU A 22 -1.70 -15.82 -7.53
C GLU A 22 -2.51 -15.45 -8.79
N TYR A 23 -2.32 -14.24 -9.32
CA TYR A 23 -3.25 -13.70 -10.33
C TYR A 23 -2.82 -13.96 -11.79
N GLY A 24 -1.53 -14.19 -12.04
CA GLY A 24 -1.01 -14.39 -13.40
C GLY A 24 -1.42 -15.74 -14.02
N PHE A 25 -1.53 -16.78 -13.20
CA PHE A 25 -1.82 -18.14 -13.66
C PHE A 25 -3.29 -18.32 -14.08
N GLY A 26 -4.25 -17.79 -13.31
CA GLY A 26 -5.67 -17.86 -13.65
C GLY A 26 -5.98 -17.11 -14.95
N ASN A 27 -5.37 -15.94 -15.14
CA ASN A 27 -5.50 -15.15 -16.37
C ASN A 27 -4.94 -15.89 -17.60
N TYR A 28 -3.79 -16.56 -17.44
CA TYR A 28 -3.20 -17.40 -18.48
C TYR A 28 -4.11 -18.58 -18.84
N LEU A 29 -4.63 -19.30 -17.84
CA LEU A 29 -5.57 -20.42 -18.02
C LEU A 29 -6.86 -19.98 -18.72
N ALA A 30 -7.38 -18.80 -18.39
CA ALA A 30 -8.57 -18.24 -19.03
C ALA A 30 -8.34 -17.94 -20.52
N ILE A 31 -7.19 -17.32 -20.87
CA ILE A 31 -6.82 -17.08 -22.28
C ILE A 31 -6.65 -18.40 -23.02
N LEU A 32 -5.98 -19.38 -22.41
CA LEU A 32 -5.72 -20.68 -23.02
C LEU A 32 -7.02 -21.44 -23.28
N MET A 33 -7.96 -21.42 -22.32
CA MET A 33 -9.30 -21.99 -22.50
C MET A 33 -10.09 -21.25 -23.60
N LEU A 34 -10.07 -19.92 -23.64
CA LEU A 34 -10.73 -19.14 -24.69
C LEU A 34 -10.17 -19.45 -26.09
N MET A 35 -8.84 -19.56 -26.22
CA MET A 35 -8.19 -19.93 -27.48
C MET A 35 -8.54 -21.36 -27.91
N MET A 36 -8.52 -22.32 -26.98
CA MET A 36 -8.90 -23.72 -27.26
C MET A 36 -10.36 -23.83 -27.73
N ILE A 37 -11.28 -23.11 -27.06
CA ILE A 37 -12.70 -23.09 -27.44
C ILE A 37 -12.91 -22.42 -28.81
N SER A 38 -12.18 -21.35 -29.13
CA SER A 38 -12.22 -20.69 -30.44
C SER A 38 -11.76 -21.62 -31.57
N PHE A 39 -10.80 -22.50 -31.29
CA PHE A 39 -10.26 -23.46 -32.26
C PHE A 39 -11.20 -24.66 -32.51
N VAL A 40 -11.90 -25.11 -31.46
CA VAL A 40 -12.81 -26.28 -31.54
C VAL A 40 -14.16 -25.92 -32.18
N ASN A 41 -14.63 -24.68 -31.99
CA ASN A 41 -15.99 -24.31 -32.38
C ASN A 41 -16.05 -23.51 -33.70
N LYS A 42 -16.49 -24.16 -34.79
CA LYS A 42 -16.53 -23.54 -36.15
C LYS A 42 -17.69 -22.56 -36.39
N LYS A 43 -18.61 -22.38 -35.44
CA LYS A 43 -19.75 -21.47 -35.63
C LYS A 43 -19.30 -20.02 -35.56
N ARG A 44 -19.48 -19.26 -36.65
CA ARG A 44 -19.04 -17.86 -36.81
C ARG A 44 -19.49 -16.93 -35.67
N ILE A 45 -20.71 -17.12 -35.16
CA ILE A 45 -21.28 -16.31 -34.07
C ILE A 45 -20.54 -16.55 -32.75
N PHE A 46 -20.20 -17.81 -32.46
CA PHE A 46 -19.51 -18.19 -31.23
C PHE A 46 -18.07 -17.68 -31.24
N LYS A 47 -17.42 -17.72 -32.40
CA LYS A 47 -16.09 -17.15 -32.60
C LYS A 47 -16.08 -15.63 -32.36
N LEU A 48 -17.04 -14.89 -32.93
CA LEU A 48 -17.17 -13.45 -32.71
C LEU A 48 -17.33 -13.09 -31.23
N PHE A 49 -18.16 -13.85 -30.50
CA PHE A 49 -18.34 -13.65 -29.05
C PHE A 49 -17.04 -13.87 -28.26
N ILE A 50 -16.28 -14.92 -28.58
CA ILE A 50 -14.98 -15.20 -27.96
C ILE A 50 -13.97 -14.09 -28.26
N ASP A 51 -13.91 -13.62 -29.50
CA ASP A 51 -12.99 -12.55 -29.90
C ASP A 51 -13.31 -11.23 -29.16
N ILE A 52 -14.60 -10.91 -28.97
CA ILE A 52 -15.04 -9.76 -28.15
C ILE A 52 -14.64 -9.93 -26.69
N MET A 53 -14.89 -11.11 -26.10
CA MET A 53 -14.51 -11.41 -24.71
C MET A 53 -12.99 -11.32 -24.51
N LEU A 54 -12.21 -11.83 -25.46
CA LEU A 54 -10.75 -11.80 -25.40
C LEU A 54 -10.22 -10.36 -25.55
N SER A 55 -10.82 -9.56 -26.43
CA SER A 55 -10.52 -8.13 -26.56
C SER A 55 -10.82 -7.36 -25.28
N LEU A 56 -11.99 -7.57 -24.67
CA LEU A 56 -12.37 -6.99 -23.38
C LEU A 56 -11.39 -7.40 -22.26
N PHE A 57 -10.99 -8.67 -22.24
CA PHE A 57 -10.04 -9.17 -21.26
C PHE A 57 -8.66 -8.53 -21.42
N MET A 58 -8.14 -8.44 -22.65
CA MET A 58 -6.87 -7.79 -22.93
C MET A 58 -6.91 -6.30 -22.60
N PHE A 59 -8.02 -5.62 -22.92
CA PHE A 59 -8.25 -4.23 -22.53
C PHE A 59 -8.22 -4.06 -21.00
N TYR A 60 -8.90 -4.95 -20.26
CA TYR A 60 -8.87 -4.94 -18.79
C TYR A 60 -7.45 -5.12 -18.24
N GLN A 61 -6.66 -6.06 -18.76
CA GLN A 61 -5.28 -6.29 -18.31
C GLN A 61 -4.36 -5.09 -18.53
N ILE A 62 -4.47 -4.46 -19.70
CA ILE A 62 -3.69 -3.25 -20.04
C ILE A 62 -4.12 -2.09 -19.15
N SER A 63 -5.43 -1.86 -19.03
CA SER A 63 -5.97 -0.80 -18.16
C SER A 63 -5.55 -0.98 -16.72
N PHE A 64 -5.66 -2.20 -16.17
CA PHE A 64 -5.19 -2.52 -14.84
C PHE A 64 -3.70 -2.24 -14.66
N SER A 65 -2.85 -2.58 -15.63
CA SER A 65 -1.41 -2.36 -15.54
C SER A 65 -1.06 -0.88 -15.38
N PHE A 66 -1.71 -0.01 -16.17
CA PHE A 66 -1.53 1.44 -16.05
C PHE A 66 -2.11 2.00 -14.76
N THR A 67 -3.32 1.59 -14.37
CA THR A 67 -3.95 2.03 -13.13
C THR A 67 -3.13 1.59 -11.91
N PHE A 68 -2.62 0.36 -11.89
CA PHE A 68 -1.79 -0.14 -10.81
C PHE A 68 -0.51 0.69 -10.66
N ALA A 69 0.20 0.98 -11.76
CA ALA A 69 1.39 1.81 -11.73
C ALA A 69 1.09 3.22 -11.22
N ALA A 70 0.04 3.86 -11.74
CA ALA A 70 -0.37 5.20 -11.32
C ALA A 70 -0.77 5.24 -9.84
N MET A 71 -1.51 4.24 -9.36
CA MET A 71 -1.94 4.20 -7.96
C MET A 71 -0.79 3.89 -6.99
N LEU A 72 0.21 3.12 -7.43
CA LEU A 72 1.43 2.91 -6.64
C LEU A 72 2.20 4.21 -6.47
N ASP A 73 2.30 5.01 -7.53
CA ASP A 73 2.96 6.31 -7.51
C ASP A 73 2.21 7.32 -6.62
N VAL A 74 0.88 7.42 -6.76
CA VAL A 74 0.05 8.26 -5.89
C VAL A 74 0.17 7.84 -4.42
N GLN A 75 0.22 6.54 -4.14
CA GLN A 75 0.39 6.05 -2.77
C GLN A 75 1.77 6.40 -2.21
N LYS A 76 2.80 6.39 -3.06
CA LYS A 76 4.16 6.79 -2.73
C LYS A 76 4.24 8.27 -2.39
N GLU A 77 3.75 9.12 -3.28
CA GLU A 77 3.70 10.58 -3.08
C GLU A 77 2.91 10.93 -1.80
N THR A 78 1.75 10.29 -1.60
CA THR A 78 0.94 10.49 -0.38
C THR A 78 1.70 10.10 0.89
N PHE A 79 2.52 9.05 0.85
CA PHE A 79 3.34 8.67 1.99
C PHE A 79 4.42 9.73 2.26
N GLU A 80 5.18 10.11 1.23
CA GLU A 80 6.30 11.04 1.34
C GLU A 80 5.84 12.42 1.84
N ASP A 81 4.76 12.95 1.28
CA ASP A 81 4.20 14.25 1.70
C ASP A 81 3.75 14.25 3.16
N ASN A 82 3.04 13.21 3.58
CA ASN A 82 2.58 13.10 4.97
C ASN A 82 3.75 12.83 5.93
N ALA A 83 4.76 12.08 5.48
CA ALA A 83 5.96 11.82 6.26
C ALA A 83 6.75 13.10 6.50
N ILE A 84 7.01 13.91 5.46
CA ILE A 84 7.71 15.19 5.56
C ILE A 84 6.95 16.17 6.45
N MET A 85 5.63 16.25 6.29
CA MET A 85 4.79 17.13 7.11
C MET A 85 4.86 16.75 8.59
N LEU A 86 4.69 15.46 8.90
CA LEU A 86 4.77 14.96 10.28
C LEU A 86 6.18 15.11 10.85
N ALA A 87 7.22 14.84 10.05
CA ALA A 87 8.61 14.99 10.42
C ALA A 87 8.94 16.41 10.87
N THR A 88 8.52 17.40 10.09
CA THR A 88 8.74 18.82 10.40
C THR A 88 8.14 19.19 11.76
N ASP A 89 6.99 18.61 12.10
CA ASP A 89 6.32 18.83 13.39
C ASP A 89 6.91 18.03 14.55
N LEU A 90 7.56 16.90 14.26
CA LEU A 90 8.23 16.05 15.25
C LEU A 90 9.65 16.50 15.54
N GLU A 91 10.34 17.17 14.62
CA GLU A 91 11.75 17.52 14.73
C GLU A 91 12.06 18.27 16.03
N GLU A 92 11.27 19.30 16.35
CA GLU A 92 11.45 20.07 17.58
C GLU A 92 11.30 19.20 18.84
N LEU A 93 10.32 18.28 18.84
CA LEU A 93 10.07 17.39 19.97
C LEU A 93 11.13 16.30 20.11
N VAL A 94 11.60 15.73 19.00
CA VAL A 94 12.62 14.68 19.02
C VAL A 94 13.94 15.25 19.52
N VAL A 95 14.34 16.44 19.05
CA VAL A 95 15.55 17.13 19.51
C VAL A 95 15.44 17.49 21.01
N LYS A 96 14.29 18.01 21.44
CA LYS A 96 14.11 18.51 22.81
C LYS A 96 13.95 17.40 23.86
N ASN A 97 13.20 16.35 23.53
CA ASN A 97 12.83 15.30 24.50
C ASN A 97 13.69 14.03 24.37
N SER A 98 14.46 13.86 23.29
CA SER A 98 15.23 12.64 22.99
C SER A 98 14.46 11.35 23.31
N PRO A 99 13.21 11.20 22.82
CA PRO A 99 12.34 10.10 23.22
C PRO A 99 12.93 8.78 22.77
N SER A 100 12.89 7.77 23.65
CA SER A 100 13.39 6.44 23.29
C SER A 100 12.54 5.75 22.22
N LYS A 101 11.22 6.06 22.15
CA LYS A 101 10.28 5.50 21.17
C LYS A 101 9.15 6.48 20.85
N VAL A 102 8.67 6.46 19.60
CA VAL A 102 7.47 7.17 19.18
C VAL A 102 6.36 6.18 18.91
N TYR A 103 5.17 6.48 19.44
CA TYR A 103 3.99 5.64 19.37
C TYR A 103 2.96 6.23 18.42
N PHE A 104 2.28 5.35 17.70
CA PHE A 104 1.27 5.71 16.70
C PHE A 104 0.03 4.85 16.91
N ASN A 105 -1.16 5.41 16.64
CA ASN A 105 -2.38 4.60 16.52
C ASN A 105 -2.44 3.87 15.16
N ARG A 106 -2.02 4.57 14.10
CA ARG A 106 -1.81 4.13 12.72
C ARG A 106 -0.82 5.11 12.08
N LEU A 107 -0.24 4.78 10.93
CA LEU A 107 0.81 5.61 10.34
C LEU A 107 0.25 6.71 9.41
N PHE A 108 -0.28 6.38 8.23
CA PHE A 108 -0.90 7.37 7.33
C PHE A 108 -2.16 6.84 6.68
N THR A 109 -3.14 7.72 6.42
CA THR A 109 -4.38 7.33 5.75
C THR A 109 -4.16 7.10 4.26
N LYS A 110 -4.76 6.05 3.70
CA LYS A 110 -4.72 5.77 2.25
C LYS A 110 -5.25 6.94 1.43
N SER A 111 -4.67 7.17 0.25
CA SER A 111 -5.13 8.22 -0.66
C SER A 111 -6.59 7.99 -1.11
N ALA A 112 -7.36 9.08 -1.21
CA ALA A 112 -8.75 9.00 -1.70
C ALA A 112 -8.82 8.47 -3.13
N THR A 113 -7.81 8.79 -3.96
CA THR A 113 -7.67 8.30 -5.33
C THR A 113 -7.53 6.79 -5.38
N LEU A 114 -6.66 6.20 -4.54
CA LEU A 114 -6.52 4.74 -4.46
C LEU A 114 -7.81 4.08 -3.96
N LYS A 115 -8.45 4.64 -2.93
CA LYS A 115 -9.74 4.13 -2.42
C LYS A 115 -10.84 4.11 -3.50
N ASN A 116 -10.84 5.10 -4.39
CA ASN A 116 -11.76 5.14 -5.53
C ASN A 116 -11.37 4.13 -6.62
N ALA A 117 -10.08 4.00 -6.93
CA ALA A 117 -9.59 3.03 -7.91
C ALA A 117 -9.87 1.58 -7.49
N GLU A 118 -9.81 1.28 -6.19
CA GLU A 118 -10.13 -0.03 -5.62
C GLU A 118 -11.57 -0.47 -5.86
N ARG A 119 -12.52 0.47 -6.02
CA ARG A 119 -13.90 0.13 -6.37
C ARG A 119 -14.00 -0.51 -7.76
N ASN A 120 -13.18 -0.03 -8.70
CA ASN A 120 -13.15 -0.51 -10.08
C ASN A 120 -12.19 -1.69 -10.25
N PHE A 121 -11.11 -1.72 -9.47
CA PHE A 121 -10.10 -2.77 -9.47
C PHE A 121 -9.85 -3.28 -8.05
N PRO A 122 -10.70 -4.17 -7.51
CA PRO A 122 -10.58 -4.67 -6.13
C PRO A 122 -9.24 -5.34 -5.81
N VAL A 123 -8.55 -5.85 -6.83
CA VAL A 123 -7.21 -6.46 -6.73
C VAL A 123 -6.16 -5.44 -6.25
N LEU A 124 -6.36 -4.15 -6.48
CA LEU A 124 -5.45 -3.09 -6.02
C LEU A 124 -5.30 -3.08 -4.49
N ALA A 125 -6.38 -3.36 -3.76
CA ALA A 125 -6.38 -3.33 -2.30
C ALA A 125 -5.42 -4.33 -1.66
N LYS A 126 -5.14 -5.44 -2.36
CA LYS A 126 -4.17 -6.47 -1.93
C LYS A 126 -2.79 -6.29 -2.55
N SER A 127 -2.70 -5.62 -3.70
CA SER A 127 -1.48 -5.54 -4.51
C SER A 127 -0.61 -4.33 -4.15
N ILE A 128 -1.24 -3.26 -3.65
CA ILE A 128 -0.56 -2.04 -3.19
C ILE A 128 -0.35 -2.14 -1.68
N PRO A 129 0.91 -2.00 -1.19
CA PRO A 129 1.19 -2.02 0.23
C PRO A 129 0.40 -0.97 1.01
N SER A 130 -0.09 -1.35 2.19
CA SER A 130 -0.79 -0.41 3.07
C SER A 130 0.21 0.54 3.73
N ILE A 131 -0.09 1.83 3.69
CA ILE A 131 0.66 2.86 4.44
C ILE A 131 0.04 3.15 5.81
N GLU A 132 -1.11 2.53 6.13
CA GLU A 132 -1.80 2.72 7.41
C GLU A 132 -1.17 1.90 8.54
N ALA A 133 -0.63 0.73 8.19
CA ALA A 133 -0.05 -0.18 9.16
C ALA A 133 1.29 0.37 9.68
N ILE A 134 1.51 0.21 10.99
CA ILE A 134 2.78 0.47 11.65
C ILE A 134 3.57 -0.84 11.60
N TYR A 135 4.38 -1.00 10.57
CA TYR A 135 5.24 -2.17 10.40
C TYR A 135 6.61 -1.74 9.87
N TRP A 136 7.60 -2.60 10.07
CA TRP A 136 9.02 -2.29 9.89
C TRP A 136 9.40 -1.63 8.54
N PRO A 137 8.91 -2.11 7.38
CA PRO A 137 9.11 -1.44 6.09
C PRO A 137 8.66 0.03 6.05
N ASN A 138 7.47 0.35 6.57
CA ASN A 138 7.01 1.73 6.59
C ASN A 138 7.83 2.59 7.57
N ALA A 139 8.31 1.99 8.67
CA ALA A 139 9.18 2.68 9.63
C ALA A 139 10.50 3.10 9.00
N ILE A 140 11.13 2.18 8.27
CA ILE A 140 12.37 2.46 7.53
C ILE A 140 12.12 3.51 6.47
N TRP A 141 11.07 3.34 5.66
CA TRP A 141 10.79 4.27 4.59
C TRP A 141 10.53 5.69 5.12
N PHE A 142 9.82 5.83 6.25
CA PHE A 142 9.66 7.13 6.90
C PHE A 142 11.01 7.74 7.28
N ASN A 143 11.90 6.97 7.91
CA ASN A 143 13.21 7.45 8.33
C ASN A 143 14.11 7.79 7.13
N GLU A 144 14.04 7.04 6.03
CA GLU A 144 14.79 7.32 4.80
C GLU A 144 14.32 8.62 4.13
N VAL A 145 13.00 8.87 4.12
CA VAL A 145 12.43 10.08 3.52
C VAL A 145 12.69 11.32 4.36
N THR A 146 12.62 11.18 5.69
CA THR A 146 12.59 12.33 6.62
C THR A 146 13.93 12.61 7.30
N GLY A 147 14.83 11.64 7.38
CA GLY A 147 16.11 11.75 8.07
C GLY A 147 16.03 11.78 9.61
N LEU A 148 14.84 11.66 10.20
CA LEU A 148 14.59 11.84 11.64
C LEU A 148 15.02 10.66 12.52
N ASN A 149 15.41 9.53 11.92
CA ASN A 149 15.88 8.30 12.58
C ASN A 149 15.14 7.95 13.88
N ILE A 150 13.83 7.82 13.77
CA ILE A 150 12.93 7.55 14.89
C ILE A 150 12.71 6.04 15.03
N ASP A 151 12.76 5.52 16.26
CA ASP A 151 12.31 4.16 16.56
C ASP A 151 10.78 4.13 16.76
N PHE A 152 10.08 3.54 15.80
CA PHE A 152 8.63 3.32 15.90
C PHE A 152 8.32 2.11 16.76
N SER A 153 7.52 2.32 17.80
CA SER A 153 6.99 1.19 18.56
C SER A 153 6.01 0.40 17.69
N LEU A 154 6.40 -0.82 17.31
CA LEU A 154 5.56 -1.79 16.61
C LEU A 154 4.48 -2.41 17.52
N GLU A 155 4.58 -2.20 18.83
CA GLU A 155 3.55 -2.60 19.78
C GLU A 155 2.32 -1.71 19.63
N LEU A 156 1.22 -2.29 19.17
CA LEU A 156 -0.13 -1.73 19.26
C LEU A 156 -0.50 -1.59 20.75
N LYS A 157 0.00 -0.56 21.41
CA LYS A 157 -0.52 -0.19 22.73
C LYS A 157 -1.95 0.32 22.53
N ASN A 158 -2.89 -0.24 23.29
CA ASN A 158 -4.27 0.17 23.20
C ASN A 158 -4.38 1.64 23.59
N TYR A 159 -5.17 2.41 22.84
CA TYR A 159 -5.40 3.84 23.06
C TYR A 159 -5.76 4.19 24.51
N GLY A 160 -6.42 3.27 25.22
CA GLY A 160 -6.80 3.43 26.63
C GLY A 160 -5.65 3.33 27.65
N ASP A 161 -4.46 2.87 27.24
CA ASP A 161 -3.30 2.74 28.12
C ASP A 161 -2.52 4.06 28.26
N PHE A 162 -2.81 5.04 27.40
CA PHE A 162 -2.21 6.38 27.47
C PHE A 162 -3.22 7.38 28.03
N PRO A 163 -2.90 8.10 29.12
CA PRO A 163 -3.72 9.22 29.59
C PRO A 163 -3.53 10.42 28.64
N LEU A 164 -4.22 10.36 27.49
CA LEU A 164 -4.27 11.36 26.43
C LEU A 164 -5.19 12.52 26.85
N ASP A 165 -4.74 13.28 27.86
CA ASP A 165 -5.44 14.48 28.29
C ASP A 165 -5.10 15.67 27.37
N GLU A 166 -6.02 16.62 27.20
CA GLU A 166 -5.80 17.86 26.43
C GLU A 166 -4.59 18.66 26.94
N THR A 167 -4.19 18.48 28.19
CA THR A 167 -3.03 19.14 28.82
C THR A 167 -1.68 18.66 28.26
N LYS A 168 -1.64 17.53 27.55
CA LYS A 168 -0.43 16.93 26.96
C LYS A 168 -0.38 17.07 25.44
N LEU A 169 -1.37 17.75 24.86
CA LEU A 169 -1.43 18.05 23.44
C LEU A 169 -0.35 19.08 23.09
N TYR A 170 0.57 18.69 22.22
CA TYR A 170 1.58 19.59 21.67
C TYR A 170 1.08 20.29 20.42
N LYS A 171 0.47 19.54 19.50
CA LYS A 171 -0.03 20.08 18.22
C LYS A 171 -1.28 19.36 17.76
N ASP A 172 -2.26 20.13 17.28
CA ASP A 172 -3.46 19.61 16.65
C ASP A 172 -3.55 20.12 15.21
N THR A 173 -3.61 19.20 14.25
CA THR A 173 -3.79 19.49 12.83
C THR A 173 -5.02 18.77 12.28
N ALA A 174 -5.40 19.08 11.05
CA ALA A 174 -6.49 18.37 10.37
C ALA A 174 -6.19 16.87 10.17
N LYS A 175 -4.91 16.48 10.10
CA LYS A 175 -4.47 15.11 9.80
C LYS A 175 -4.08 14.30 11.05
N TYR A 176 -3.54 14.95 12.07
CA TYR A 176 -3.05 14.27 13.27
C TYR A 176 -3.00 15.18 14.50
N ARG A 177 -2.93 14.55 15.66
CA ARG A 177 -2.59 15.18 16.94
C ARG A 177 -1.31 14.59 17.49
N ILE A 178 -0.45 15.44 18.03
CA ILE A 178 0.80 15.03 18.68
C ILE A 178 0.66 15.31 20.16
N TYR A 179 0.91 14.28 20.97
CA TYR A 179 0.94 14.35 22.41
C TYR A 179 2.38 14.16 22.89
N SER A 180 2.83 15.07 23.76
CA SER A 180 4.18 15.03 24.33
C SER A 180 4.09 14.66 25.81
N LEU A 181 4.56 13.46 26.15
CA LEU A 181 4.72 12.99 27.52
C LEU A 181 6.22 12.93 27.88
N PRO A 182 6.57 12.88 29.18
CA PRO A 182 7.97 12.68 29.57
C PRO A 182 8.54 11.41 28.94
N ASN A 183 9.57 11.56 28.10
CA ASN A 183 10.27 10.49 27.38
C ASN A 183 9.43 9.67 26.36
N ILE A 184 8.21 10.11 26.05
CA ILE A 184 7.29 9.41 25.14
C ILE A 184 6.60 10.44 24.24
N ILE A 185 6.66 10.24 22.92
CA ILE A 185 5.81 10.97 21.97
C ILE A 185 4.74 10.01 21.45
N PHE A 186 3.50 10.49 21.42
CA PHE A 186 2.39 9.76 20.82
C PHE A 186 1.75 10.59 19.71
N VAL A 187 1.50 9.95 18.57
CA VAL A 187 0.86 10.56 17.41
C VAL A 187 -0.46 9.85 17.12
N GLU A 188 -1.55 10.61 17.19
CA GLU A 188 -2.89 10.17 16.82
C GLU A 188 -3.23 10.68 15.43
N MET A 189 -3.29 9.78 14.45
CA MET A 189 -3.77 10.10 13.11
C MET A 189 -5.30 10.13 13.09
N LYS A 190 -5.88 11.18 12.50
CA LYS A 190 -7.32 11.39 12.32
C LYS A 190 -7.86 10.76 11.04
#